data_AF-A0A382H5I2-F1
#
_entry.id   AF-A0A382H5I2-F1
#
_cell.length_a   1.000
_cell.length_b   1.000
_cell.length_c   1.000
_cell.angle_alpha   90.00
_cell.angle_beta   90.00
_cell.angle_gamma   90.00
#
_symmetry.space_group_name_H-M   'P 1'
#
loop_
_entity.id
_entity.type
_entity.pdbx_description
1 polymer ?
#
loop_
_entity_poly.entity_id
_entity_poly.type
_entity_poly.pdbx_seq_one_letter_code
_entity_poly.pdbx_strand_id
1 'polypeptide(L)' 'MSLLLAAHGVFAQGQHAGNDESALGTVHFPTSCRADVQPQFNQAIALLHSFWFPAAIDAFEKVLEVDSSCGISYWGIALA' A
#
# COMPACT_ATOMS: atom_id res chain seq x y z
N MET A 1 2.38 52.01 -11.29
CA MET A 1 1.16 51.18 -11.22
C MET A 1 1.18 50.18 -12.35
N SER A 2 1.55 48.93 -12.07
CA SER A 2 1.34 47.81 -12.99
C SER A 2 0.67 46.71 -12.17
N LEU A 3 -0.57 46.39 -12.53
CA LEU A 3 -1.38 45.38 -11.84
C LEU A 3 -0.83 44.00 -12.16
N LEU A 4 -0.42 43.27 -11.12
CA LEU A 4 -0.16 41.83 -11.19
C LEU A 4 -1.51 41.11 -11.16
N LEU A 5 -1.92 40.51 -12.28
CA LEU A 5 -2.96 39.47 -12.25
C LEU A 5 -2.34 38.19 -11.71
N ALA A 6 -2.50 37.94 -10.41
CA ALA A 6 -2.26 36.62 -9.84
C ALA A 6 -3.42 35.69 -10.23
N ALA A 7 -3.16 34.75 -11.14
CA ALA A 7 -4.05 33.63 -11.39
C ALA A 7 -4.16 32.81 -10.10
N HIS A 8 -5.31 32.89 -9.43
CA HIS A 8 -5.60 32.07 -8.25
C HIS A 8 -5.93 30.66 -8.73
N GLY A 9 -4.89 29.85 -8.94
CA GLY A 9 -5.05 28.41 -9.05
C GLY A 9 -5.64 27.91 -7.73
N VAL A 10 -6.92 27.55 -7.73
CA VAL A 10 -7.53 26.83 -6.61
C VAL A 10 -6.93 25.42 -6.63
N PHE A 11 -5.87 25.20 -5.86
CA PHE A 11 -5.47 23.86 -5.48
C PHE A 11 -6.48 23.36 -4.47
N ALA A 12 -7.43 22.55 -4.91
CA ALA A 12 -8.17 21.69 -4.01
C ALA A 12 -7.21 20.59 -3.51
N GLN A 13 -6.38 20.91 -2.51
CA GLN A 13 -5.74 19.87 -1.71
C GLN A 13 -6.83 19.28 -0.82
N GLY A 14 -7.51 18.24 -1.31
CA GLY A 14 -8.29 17.37 -0.45
C GLY A 14 -7.33 16.90 0.65
N GLN A 15 -7.61 17.30 1.89
CA GLN A 15 -6.90 16.81 3.06
C GLN A 15 -7.02 15.28 3.00
N HIS A 16 -5.94 14.59 2.63
CA HIS A 16 -5.88 13.15 2.76
C HIS A 16 -5.97 12.91 4.26
N ALA A 17 -7.12 12.41 4.71
CA ALA A 17 -7.27 11.91 6.08
C ALA A 17 -6.05 11.02 6.36
N GLY A 18 -5.36 11.28 7.47
CA GLY A 18 -4.00 10.82 7.71
C GLY A 18 -3.78 9.34 7.41
N ASN A 19 -2.54 9.01 7.02
CA ASN A 19 -2.09 7.66 6.71
C ASN A 19 -2.09 6.75 7.96
N ASP A 20 -3.28 6.45 8.49
CA ASP A 20 -3.46 5.50 9.57
C ASP A 20 -3.69 4.10 8.98
N GLU A 21 -2.63 3.28 8.98
CA GLU A 21 -2.70 1.88 8.53
C GLU A 21 -3.76 1.08 9.29
N SER A 22 -4.13 1.49 10.52
CA SER A 22 -5.18 0.80 11.28
C SER A 22 -6.58 0.97 10.67
N ALA A 23 -6.77 1.92 9.75
CA ALA A 23 -8.03 2.13 9.04
C ALA A 23 -8.20 1.25 7.78
N LEU A 24 -7.20 0.44 7.41
CA LEU A 24 -7.23 -0.39 6.18
C LEU A 24 -8.21 -1.57 6.24
N GLY A 25 -8.80 -1.85 7.41
CA GLY A 25 -9.73 -2.95 7.61
C GLY A 25 -9.03 -4.30 7.81
N THR A 26 -9.73 -5.41 7.54
CA THR A 26 -9.20 -6.76 7.73
C THR A 26 -9.25 -7.55 6.42
N VAL A 27 -8.13 -8.15 6.04
CA VAL A 27 -8.00 -9.04 4.88
C VAL A 27 -7.83 -10.48 5.36
N HIS A 28 -8.51 -11.40 4.67
CA HIS A 28 -8.26 -12.84 4.79
C HIS A 28 -8.00 -13.40 3.39
N PHE A 29 -6.73 -13.50 3.00
CA PHE A 29 -6.32 -14.00 1.70
C PHE A 29 -5.54 -15.30 1.86
N PRO A 30 -6.17 -16.48 1.71
CA PRO A 30 -5.49 -17.75 1.89
C PRO A 30 -4.41 -17.95 0.82
N THR A 31 -3.22 -18.38 1.25
CA THR A 31 -2.11 -18.68 0.35
C THR A 31 -1.54 -20.07 0.63
N SER A 32 -0.73 -20.58 -0.29
CA SER A 32 0.10 -21.78 -0.07
C SER A 32 1.45 -21.45 0.57
N CYS A 33 1.68 -20.20 0.97
CA CYS A 33 2.92 -19.78 1.64
C CYS A 33 2.98 -20.37 3.05
N ARG A 34 4.12 -20.21 3.73
CA ARG A 34 4.26 -20.60 5.13
C ARG A 34 3.19 -19.92 6.00
N ALA A 35 2.63 -20.68 6.95
CA ALA A 35 1.56 -20.16 7.79
C ALA A 35 1.98 -18.96 8.66
N ASP A 36 3.27 -18.83 8.99
CA ASP A 36 3.80 -17.76 9.82
C ASP A 36 3.91 -16.40 9.11
N VAL A 37 3.86 -16.37 7.77
CA VAL A 37 3.86 -15.11 6.99
C VAL A 37 2.45 -14.61 6.62
N GLN A 38 1.41 -15.40 6.92
CA GLN A 38 0.03 -15.08 6.55
C GLN A 38 -0.47 -13.71 7.08
N PRO A 39 -0.15 -13.28 8.32
CA PRO A 39 -0.54 -11.96 8.80
C PRO A 39 0.09 -10.82 7.99
N GLN A 40 1.39 -10.91 7.70
CA GLN A 40 2.13 -9.92 6.91
C GLN A 40 1.65 -9.88 5.47
N PHE A 41 1.34 -11.05 4.89
CA PHE A 41 0.76 -11.12 3.55
C PHE A 41 -0.62 -10.45 3.49
N ASN A 42 -1.48 -10.66 4.49
CA ASN A 42 -2.77 -9.99 4.56
C ASN A 42 -2.63 -8.47 4.70
N GLN A 43 -1.63 -8.00 5.46
CA GLN A 43 -1.31 -6.56 5.55
C GLN A 43 -0.87 -6.01 4.19
N ALA A 44 0.01 -6.71 3.46
CA ALA A 44 0.46 -6.30 2.14
C ALA A 44 -0.69 -6.16 1.14
N ILE A 45 -1.65 -7.10 1.16
CA ILE A 45 -2.87 -7.02 0.34
C ILE A 45 -3.76 -5.83 0.74
N ALA A 46 -3.91 -5.54 2.04
CA ALA A 46 -4.68 -4.39 2.51
C ALA A 46 -4.07 -3.06 2.03
N LEU A 47 -2.74 -2.94 2.10
CA LEU A 47 -1.99 -1.80 1.57
C LEU A 47 -2.14 -1.67 0.05
N LEU A 48 -1.99 -2.78 -0.68
CA LEU A 48 -2.18 -2.85 -2.13
C LEU A 48 -3.59 -2.37 -2.52
N HIS A 49 -4.62 -2.87 -1.85
CA HIS A 49 -6.02 -2.53 -2.14
C HIS A 49 -6.36 -1.06 -1.83
N SER A 50 -5.63 -0.44 -0.89
CA SER A 50 -5.75 0.98 -0.59
C SER A 50 -4.84 1.87 -1.44
N PHE A 51 -4.15 1.30 -2.44
CA PHE A 51 -3.24 2.02 -3.34
C PHE A 51 -2.01 2.62 -2.62
N TRP A 52 -1.59 2.02 -1.50
CA TRP A 52 -0.40 2.43 -0.75
C TRP A 52 0.82 1.65 -1.23
N PHE A 53 1.15 1.83 -2.52
CA PHE A 53 2.05 0.94 -3.23
C PHE A 53 3.46 0.80 -2.64
N PRO A 54 4.16 1.87 -2.23
CA PRO A 54 5.48 1.71 -1.60
C PRO A 54 5.43 0.83 -0.35
N ALA A 55 4.43 1.05 0.51
CA ALA A 55 4.26 0.24 1.73
C ALA A 55 3.84 -1.21 1.41
N ALA A 56 3.02 -1.41 0.37
CA ALA A 56 2.64 -2.75 -0.09
C ALA A 56 3.87 -3.53 -0.60
N ILE A 57 4.73 -2.89 -1.38
CA ILE A 57 6.00 -3.47 -1.87
C ILE A 57 6.87 -3.88 -0.68
N ASP A 58 7.13 -2.97 0.26
CA ASP A 58 7.91 -3.26 1.47
C ASP A 58 7.34 -4.44 2.28
N ALA A 59 6.01 -4.53 2.36
CA ALA A 59 5.34 -5.61 3.08
C ALA A 59 5.47 -6.96 2.34
N PHE A 60 5.34 -6.99 1.01
CA PHE A 60 5.57 -8.20 0.22
C PHE A 60 7.03 -8.66 0.24
N GLU A 61 7.99 -7.72 0.25
CA GLU A 61 9.41 -8.04 0.39
C GLU A 61 9.70 -8.70 1.74
N LYS A 62 9.13 -8.18 2.85
CA LYS A 62 9.24 -8.82 4.17
C LYS A 62 8.64 -10.23 4.21
N VAL A 63 7.57 -10.49 3.46
CA VAL A 63 7.05 -11.86 3.29
C VAL A 63 8.12 -12.74 2.62
N LEU A 64 8.76 -12.26 1.55
CA LEU A 64 9.79 -12.99 0.81
C LEU A 64 11.09 -13.19 1.61
N GLU A 65 11.42 -12.30 2.54
CA GLU A 65 12.55 -12.48 3.47
C GLU A 65 12.38 -13.72 4.36
N VAL A 66 11.14 -14.00 4.78
CA VAL A 66 10.82 -15.16 5.64
C VAL A 66 10.45 -16.40 4.83
N ASP A 67 9.73 -16.21 3.72
CA ASP A 67 9.29 -17.23 2.78
C ASP A 67 9.59 -16.84 1.34
N SER A 68 10.83 -17.04 0.93
CA SER A 68 11.27 -16.82 -0.46
C SER A 68 10.53 -17.68 -1.50
N SER A 69 9.80 -18.73 -1.06
CA SER A 69 8.97 -19.56 -1.94
C SER A 69 7.55 -19.03 -2.12
N CYS A 70 7.16 -17.97 -1.42
CA CYS A 70 5.84 -17.34 -1.52
C CYS A 70 5.68 -16.57 -2.84
N GLY A 71 5.53 -17.32 -3.94
CA GLY A 71 5.54 -16.78 -5.32
C GLY A 71 4.48 -15.71 -5.58
N ILE A 72 3.34 -15.78 -4.88
CA ILE A 72 2.27 -14.79 -4.99
C ILE A 72 2.69 -13.40 -4.48
N SER A 73 3.70 -13.30 -3.60
CA SER A 73 4.24 -12.00 -3.17
C SER A 73 4.94 -11.26 -4.32
N TYR A 74 5.60 -11.96 -5.25
CA TYR A 74 6.15 -11.32 -6.45
C TYR A 74 5.05 -10.76 -7.36
N TRP A 75 3.90 -11.44 -7.46
CA TRP A 75 2.73 -10.91 -8.16
C TRP A 75 2.19 -9.65 -7.47
N GLY A 76 2.15 -9.65 -6.13
CA GLY A 76 1.76 -8.48 -5.35
C GLY A 76 2.66 -7.26 -5.59
N ILE A 77 3.99 -7.47 -5.61
CA ILE A 77 4.98 -6.43 -5.93
C ILE A 77 4.79 -5.89 -7.34
N ALA A 78 4.46 -6.76 -8.32
CA ALA A 78 4.26 -6.32 -9.71
C ALA A 78 2.95 -5.54 -9.93
N LEU A 79 1.95 -5.70 -9.05
CA LEU A 79 0.69 -4.96 -9.12
C LEU A 79 0.70 -3.63 -8.36
N ALA A 80 1.55 -3.51 -7.34
CA ALA A 80 1.78 -2.28 -6.60
C ALA A 80 2.59 -1.30 -7.47
#